data_AF-A0A2P6W9A0-F1
#
_entry.id   AF-A0A2P6W9A0-F1
#
_cell.length_a   1.000
_cell.length_b   1.000
_cell.length_c   1.000
_cell.angle_alpha   90.00
_cell.angle_beta   90.00
_cell.angle_gamma   90.00
#
_symmetry.space_group_name_H-M   'P 1'
#
loop_
_entity.id
_entity.type
_entity.pdbx_description
1 polymer ?
#
loop_
_entity_poly.entity_id
_entity_poly.type
_entity_poly.pdbx_seq_one_letter_code
_entity_poly.pdbx_strand_id
1 'polypeptide(L)'
;MDLFPFPEVREKQDELMQEVDKAVESGGNLVAHAPTGLGKSAASITPALEYARENDKKVFFVTPRHSQHQIAIETVREMNKRHDAAIHSVDLIGKSHLCEGETGVRGTEGPDCPRHENTFTDSHEL
;
A
#
# COMPACT_ATOMS: atom_id res chain seq x y z
N MET A 1 -13.41 -14.06 -3.85
CA MET A 1 -12.47 -12.93 -3.95
C MET A 1 -12.05 -12.78 -5.38
N ASP A 2 -12.60 -11.77 -6.03
CA ASP A 2 -12.48 -11.47 -7.45
C ASP A 2 -11.20 -10.71 -7.79
N LEU A 3 -10.62 -9.96 -6.83
CA LEU A 3 -9.45 -9.10 -7.05
C LEU A 3 -8.11 -9.78 -6.81
N PHE A 4 -8.06 -11.10 -6.55
CA PHE A 4 -6.80 -11.76 -6.21
C PHE A 4 -5.74 -11.64 -7.33
N PRO A 5 -4.49 -11.21 -7.05
CA PRO A 5 -3.53 -10.78 -8.08
C PRO A 5 -2.86 -11.92 -8.87
N PHE A 6 -2.92 -13.15 -8.40
CA PHE A 6 -2.19 -14.29 -8.99
C PHE A 6 -3.12 -15.33 -9.60
N PRO A 7 -2.61 -16.24 -10.46
CA PRO A 7 -3.42 -17.27 -11.10
C PRO A 7 -4.19 -18.17 -10.16
N GLU A 8 -3.59 -18.54 -9.04
CA GLU A 8 -4.11 -19.52 -8.11
C GLU A 8 -3.94 -19.03 -6.67
N VAL A 9 -4.99 -19.23 -5.87
CA VAL A 9 -4.98 -19.04 -4.42
C VAL A 9 -4.52 -20.33 -3.75
N ARG A 10 -3.51 -20.23 -2.87
CA ARG A 10 -3.07 -21.38 -2.05
C ARG A 10 -3.99 -21.54 -0.85
N GLU A 11 -4.16 -22.77 -0.37
CA GLU A 11 -5.00 -23.10 0.80
C GLU A 11 -4.78 -22.16 2.00
N LYS A 12 -3.52 -21.94 2.40
CA LYS A 12 -3.21 -21.03 3.52
C LYS A 12 -3.43 -19.54 3.24
N GLN A 13 -3.45 -19.14 1.97
CA GLN A 13 -3.85 -17.79 1.60
C GLN A 13 -5.37 -17.66 1.67
N ASP A 14 -6.10 -18.68 1.22
CA ASP A 14 -7.56 -18.71 1.28
C ASP A 14 -8.06 -18.67 2.72
N GLU A 15 -7.47 -19.49 3.61
CA GLU A 15 -7.76 -19.45 5.05
C GLU A 15 -7.56 -18.04 5.63
N LEU A 16 -6.42 -17.40 5.36
CA LEU A 16 -6.15 -16.05 5.86
C LEU A 16 -7.12 -15.02 5.26
N MET A 17 -7.43 -15.14 3.98
CA MET A 17 -8.35 -14.27 3.27
C MET A 17 -9.74 -14.31 3.90
N GLN A 18 -10.29 -15.51 4.11
CA GLN A 18 -11.60 -15.70 4.75
C GLN A 18 -11.64 -15.10 6.16
N GLU A 19 -10.57 -15.24 6.94
CA GLU A 19 -10.52 -14.65 8.29
C GLU A 19 -10.41 -13.12 8.26
N VAL A 20 -9.69 -12.55 7.28
CA VAL A 20 -9.64 -11.08 7.10
C VAL A 20 -11.01 -10.55 6.68
N ASP A 21 -11.68 -11.22 5.75
CA ASP A 21 -13.00 -10.88 5.24
C ASP A 21 -14.05 -10.81 6.38
N LYS A 22 -14.15 -11.88 7.18
CA LYS A 22 -15.00 -11.91 8.38
C LYS A 22 -14.68 -10.78 9.36
N ALA A 23 -13.41 -10.47 9.56
CA ALA A 23 -12.99 -9.43 10.49
C ALA A 23 -13.41 -8.03 9.99
N VAL A 24 -13.25 -7.73 8.70
CA VAL A 24 -13.65 -6.43 8.14
C VAL A 24 -15.17 -6.29 8.07
N GLU A 25 -15.90 -7.35 7.70
CA GLU A 25 -17.36 -7.35 7.67
C GLU A 25 -17.99 -7.13 9.05
N SER A 26 -17.40 -7.75 10.09
CA SER A 26 -17.86 -7.58 11.47
C SER A 26 -17.38 -6.31 12.16
N GLY A 27 -16.51 -5.52 11.51
CA GLY A 27 -15.85 -4.36 12.12
C GLY A 27 -14.93 -4.73 13.29
N GLY A 28 -14.43 -5.97 13.32
CA GLY A 28 -13.59 -6.52 14.37
C GLY A 28 -12.09 -6.40 14.10
N ASN A 29 -11.30 -7.03 14.98
CA ASN A 29 -9.84 -7.13 14.84
C ASN A 29 -9.42 -8.57 14.62
N LEU A 30 -8.48 -8.80 13.69
CA LEU A 30 -7.86 -10.10 13.47
C LEU A 30 -6.39 -10.07 13.92
N VAL A 31 -6.00 -11.06 14.72
CA VAL A 31 -4.60 -11.36 15.03
C VAL A 31 -4.29 -12.75 14.50
N ALA A 32 -3.42 -12.83 13.50
CA ALA A 32 -3.09 -14.07 12.83
C ALA A 32 -1.57 -14.29 12.79
N HIS A 33 -1.15 -15.53 13.01
CA HIS A 33 0.24 -15.94 12.75
C HIS A 33 0.35 -16.50 11.34
N ALA A 34 0.96 -15.72 10.44
CA ALA A 34 1.22 -16.16 9.07
C ALA A 34 2.73 -16.19 8.80
N PRO A 35 3.33 -17.36 8.47
CA PRO A 35 4.77 -17.49 8.24
C PRO A 35 5.24 -16.81 6.94
N THR A 36 6.54 -16.54 6.83
CA THR A 36 7.16 -16.01 5.61
C THR A 36 6.89 -16.90 4.41
N GLY A 37 6.74 -16.33 3.21
CA GLY A 37 6.44 -17.08 1.99
C GLY A 37 4.97 -17.49 1.80
N LEU A 38 4.10 -17.30 2.80
CA LEU A 38 2.67 -17.56 2.68
C LEU A 38 1.98 -16.67 1.62
N GLY A 39 2.53 -15.48 1.38
CA GLY A 39 1.88 -14.48 0.53
C GLY A 39 0.87 -13.61 1.31
N LYS A 40 1.24 -13.26 2.55
CA LYS A 40 0.44 -12.44 3.49
C LYS A 40 -0.13 -11.17 2.86
N SER A 41 0.69 -10.44 2.07
CA SER A 41 0.27 -9.17 1.49
C SER A 41 -0.92 -9.36 0.55
N ALA A 42 -0.84 -10.28 -0.41
CA ALA A 42 -1.97 -10.56 -1.30
C ALA A 42 -3.19 -11.09 -0.51
N ALA A 43 -2.97 -11.97 0.46
CA ALA A 43 -4.02 -12.56 1.27
C ALA A 43 -4.71 -11.58 2.24
N SER A 44 -4.07 -10.48 2.65
CA SER A 44 -4.73 -9.47 3.48
C SER A 44 -5.25 -8.28 2.67
N ILE A 45 -4.56 -7.88 1.61
CA ILE A 45 -4.94 -6.74 0.77
C ILE A 45 -6.20 -7.05 -0.05
N THR A 46 -6.32 -8.27 -0.60
CA THR A 46 -7.45 -8.65 -1.47
C THR A 46 -8.81 -8.45 -0.78
N PRO A 47 -9.12 -9.12 0.35
CA PRO A 47 -10.40 -8.93 1.03
C PRO A 47 -10.61 -7.50 1.52
N ALA A 48 -9.55 -6.86 2.02
CA ALA A 48 -9.65 -5.48 2.52
C ALA A 48 -10.06 -4.50 1.40
N LEU A 49 -9.53 -4.67 0.18
CA LEU A 49 -9.87 -3.83 -0.96
C LEU A 49 -11.25 -4.14 -1.52
N GLU A 50 -11.66 -5.41 -1.58
CA GLU A 50 -13.02 -5.79 -2.00
C GLU A 50 -14.07 -5.17 -1.07
N TYR A 51 -13.91 -5.38 0.24
CA TYR A 51 -14.77 -4.76 1.23
C TYR A 51 -14.78 -3.23 1.11
N ALA A 52 -13.60 -2.62 0.97
CA ALA A 52 -13.50 -1.16 0.86
C ALA A 52 -14.18 -0.61 -0.40
N ARG A 53 -14.10 -1.31 -1.53
CA ARG A 53 -14.75 -0.93 -2.79
C ARG A 53 -16.27 -0.95 -2.66
N GLU A 54 -16.82 -1.96 -1.99
CA GLU A 54 -18.27 -2.12 -1.83
C GLU A 54 -18.87 -1.17 -0.79
N ASN A 55 -18.05 -0.70 0.16
CA ASN A 55 -18.50 0.09 1.31
C ASN A 55 -17.98 1.54 1.33
N ASP A 56 -17.45 2.03 0.19
CA ASP A 56 -16.86 3.38 0.05
C ASP A 56 -15.83 3.70 1.15
N LYS A 57 -14.88 2.79 1.35
CA LYS A 57 -13.80 2.92 2.34
C LYS A 57 -12.45 3.06 1.67
N LYS A 58 -11.44 3.36 2.49
CA LYS A 58 -10.03 3.37 2.11
C LYS A 58 -9.28 2.32 2.92
N VAL A 59 -8.32 1.65 2.30
CA VAL A 59 -7.41 0.71 2.96
C VAL A 59 -6.12 1.42 3.33
N PHE A 60 -5.74 1.36 4.60
CA PHE A 60 -4.44 1.81 5.08
C PHE A 60 -3.57 0.61 5.41
N PHE A 61 -2.57 0.34 4.57
CA PHE A 61 -1.67 -0.80 4.75
C PHE A 61 -0.38 -0.34 5.44
N VAL A 62 -0.11 -0.87 6.63
CA VAL A 62 1.03 -0.45 7.47
C VAL A 62 2.06 -1.57 7.56
N THR A 63 3.33 -1.23 7.32
CA THR A 63 4.42 -2.19 7.36
C THR A 63 5.73 -1.51 7.77
N PRO A 64 6.66 -2.20 8.46
CA PRO A 64 7.83 -1.54 9.07
C PRO A 64 8.99 -1.23 8.12
N ARG A 65 9.00 -1.74 6.88
CA ARG A 65 10.14 -1.58 5.95
C ARG A 65 9.69 -1.14 4.57
N HIS A 66 10.43 -0.23 3.94
CA HIS A 66 10.17 0.22 2.56
C HIS A 66 10.11 -0.93 1.54
N SER A 67 10.90 -2.00 1.70
CA SER A 67 10.80 -3.18 0.82
C SER A 67 9.42 -3.85 0.89
N GLN A 68 8.73 -3.76 2.03
CA GLN A 68 7.38 -4.29 2.19
C GLN A 68 6.32 -3.33 1.62
N HIS A 69 6.59 -2.02 1.58
CA HIS A 69 5.75 -1.06 0.85
C HIS A 69 5.76 -1.42 -0.64
N GLN A 70 6.95 -1.67 -1.21
CA GLN A 70 7.11 -2.09 -2.61
C GLN A 70 6.27 -3.33 -2.92
N ILE A 71 6.33 -4.37 -2.08
CA ILE A 71 5.51 -5.58 -2.25
C ILE A 71 4.00 -5.24 -2.25
N ALA A 72 3.53 -4.34 -1.39
CA ALA A 72 2.13 -3.94 -1.35
C ALA A 72 1.71 -3.19 -2.62
N ILE A 73 2.53 -2.25 -3.09
CA ILE A 73 2.29 -1.49 -4.33
C ILE A 73 2.29 -2.42 -5.55
N GLU A 74 3.27 -3.34 -5.64
CA GLU A 74 3.32 -4.35 -6.70
C GLU A 74 2.10 -5.26 -6.68
N THR A 75 1.65 -5.67 -5.48
CA THR A 75 0.43 -6.46 -5.32
C THR A 75 -0.77 -5.73 -5.95
N VAL A 76 -0.99 -4.45 -5.62
CA VAL A 76 -2.10 -3.66 -6.19
C VAL A 76 -1.94 -3.46 -7.70
N ARG A 77 -0.71 -3.27 -8.20
CA ARG A 77 -0.44 -3.18 -9.65
C ARG A 77 -0.82 -4.46 -10.39
N GLU A 78 -0.48 -5.62 -9.84
CA GLU A 78 -0.86 -6.91 -10.42
C GLU A 78 -2.39 -7.13 -10.36
N MET A 79 -3.07 -6.68 -9.30
CA MET A 79 -4.55 -6.68 -9.25
C MET A 79 -5.14 -5.86 -10.39
N ASN A 80 -4.68 -4.61 -10.57
CA ASN A 80 -5.16 -3.73 -11.64
C ASN A 80 -4.91 -4.35 -13.02
N LYS A 81 -3.71 -4.88 -13.25
CA LYS A 81 -3.33 -5.49 -14.53
C LYS A 81 -4.17 -6.72 -14.86
N ARG A 82 -4.46 -7.57 -13.86
CA ARG A 82 -5.17 -8.83 -14.06
C ARG A 82 -6.67 -8.64 -14.26
N HIS A 83 -7.25 -7.69 -13.53
CA HIS A 83 -8.71 -7.54 -13.42
C HIS A 83 -9.26 -6.27 -14.08
N ASP A 84 -8.40 -5.54 -14.81
CA ASP A 84 -8.71 -4.21 -15.34
C ASP A 84 -9.30 -3.28 -14.27
N ALA A 85 -8.79 -3.41 -13.04
CA ALA A 85 -9.26 -2.65 -11.90
C ALA A 85 -8.63 -1.25 -11.88
N ALA A 86 -9.37 -0.27 -11.36
CA ALA A 86 -8.93 1.12 -11.22
C ALA A 86 -8.57 1.46 -9.77
N ILE A 87 -7.72 0.64 -9.12
CA ILE A 87 -7.33 0.86 -7.72
C ILE A 87 -6.15 1.85 -7.69
N HIS A 88 -6.37 3.02 -7.09
CA HIS A 88 -5.31 3.98 -6.85
C HIS A 88 -4.62 3.70 -5.52
N SER A 89 -3.29 3.67 -5.54
CA SER A 89 -2.45 3.50 -4.35
C SER A 89 -1.47 4.66 -4.22
N VAL A 90 -1.24 5.09 -2.98
CA VAL A 90 -0.25 6.12 -2.62
C VAL A 90 0.66 5.50 -1.57
N ASP A 91 1.97 5.62 -1.80
CA ASP A 91 2.97 5.19 -0.83
C ASP A 91 3.42 6.38 0.04
N LEU A 92 3.38 6.21 1.35
CA LEU A 92 3.80 7.22 2.32
C LEU A 92 5.16 6.85 2.88
N ILE A 93 6.20 7.60 2.49
CA ILE A 93 7.58 7.41 2.94
C ILE A 93 8.14 8.71 3.54
N GLY A 94 9.22 8.61 4.31
CA GLY A 94 9.82 9.78 4.97
C GLY A 94 10.35 10.81 3.96
N LYS A 95 10.36 12.10 4.34
CA LYS A 95 10.78 13.22 3.48
C LYS A 95 12.11 12.99 2.77
N SER A 96 13.12 12.46 3.47
CA SER A 96 14.45 12.17 2.90
C SER A 96 14.46 11.09 1.82
N HIS A 97 13.46 10.20 1.80
CA HIS A 97 13.29 9.14 0.81
C HIS A 97 12.49 9.62 -0.41
N LEU A 98 11.64 10.64 -0.25
CA LEU A 98 10.98 11.35 -1.37
C LEU A 98 11.86 12.43 -2.01
N CYS A 99 12.89 12.88 -1.30
CA CYS A 99 13.73 13.99 -1.73
C CYS A 99 14.61 13.60 -2.92
N GLU A 100 14.46 14.34 -4.03
CA GLU A 100 15.28 14.22 -5.25
C GLU A 100 16.69 14.80 -5.08
N GLY A 101 16.96 15.52 -3.98
CA GLY A 101 18.28 16.05 -3.66
C GLY A 101 19.34 14.97 -3.54
N GLU A 102 20.58 15.32 -3.86
CA GLU A 102 21.74 14.48 -3.57
C GLU A 102 21.98 14.39 -2.06
N THR A 103 22.66 13.34 -1.59
CA THR A 103 22.83 13.02 -0.17
C THR A 103 23.28 14.20 0.70
N GLY A 104 24.11 15.11 0.17
CA GLY A 104 24.59 16.29 0.89
C GLY A 104 23.61 17.47 0.96
N VAL A 105 22.53 17.43 0.19
CA VAL A 105 21.53 18.51 0.02
C VAL A 105 20.11 17.98 0.31
N ARG A 106 19.96 16.72 0.74
CA ARG A 106 18.67 16.14 1.08
C ARG A 106 18.09 16.80 2.32
N GLY A 107 16.87 17.33 2.18
CA GLY A 107 16.14 17.92 3.29
C GLY A 107 16.70 19.26 3.76
N THR A 108 17.62 19.88 3.00
CA THR A 108 18.00 21.27 3.21
C THR A 108 16.95 22.19 2.59
N GLU A 109 16.78 23.35 3.20
CA GLU A 109 16.02 24.48 2.64
C GLU A 109 17.02 25.45 2.00
N GLY A 110 16.61 26.17 0.95
CA GLY A 110 17.45 27.19 0.30
C GLY A 110 17.99 26.81 -1.09
N PRO A 111 18.86 27.65 -1.67
CA PRO A 111 19.16 27.67 -3.11
C PRO A 111 19.72 26.36 -3.69
N ASP A 112 20.34 25.54 -2.85
CA ASP A 112 20.94 24.27 -3.27
C ASP A 112 19.88 23.17 -3.44
N CYS A 113 18.68 23.32 -2.87
CA CYS A 113 17.60 22.34 -3.04
C CYS A 113 17.13 22.30 -4.50
N PRO A 114 17.06 21.13 -5.16
CA PRO A 114 16.59 21.04 -6.55
C PRO A 114 15.15 21.51 -6.77
N ARG A 115 14.36 21.58 -5.69
CA ARG A 115 12.99 22.10 -5.71
C ARG A 115 12.87 23.49 -5.09
N HIS A 116 13.98 24.21 -4.88
CA HIS A 116 13.98 25.53 -4.23
C HIS A 116 13.01 26.53 -4.89
N GLU A 117 12.96 26.56 -6.22
CA GLU A 117 12.05 27.47 -6.96
C GLU A 117 10.62 26.93 -7.07
N ASN A 118 10.40 25.64 -6.79
CA ASN A 118 9.10 24.96 -6.84
C ASN A 118 8.70 24.42 -5.45
N THR A 119 9.14 25.08 -4.38
CA THR A 119 8.73 24.73 -3.03
C THR A 119 7.49 25.53 -2.69
N PHE A 120 6.47 24.88 -2.11
CA PHE A 120 5.31 25.60 -1.59
C PHE A 120 5.80 26.72 -0.68
N THR A 121 5.51 27.96 -1.06
CA THR A 121 5.69 29.11 -0.19
C THR A 121 4.82 28.92 1.05
N ASP A 122 5.09 29.63 2.16
CA ASP A 122 4.20 29.57 3.36
C ASP A 122 2.73 29.90 3.03
N SER A 123 2.49 30.57 1.91
CA SER A 123 1.19 30.83 1.28
C SER A 123 0.51 29.62 0.61
N HIS A 124 1.16 28.45 0.53
CA HIS A 124 0.68 27.24 -0.17
C HIS A 124 0.36 27.45 -1.66
N GLU A 125 0.92 28.49 -2.28
CA GLU A 125 0.84 28.75 -3.72
C GLU A 125 2.15 28.33 -4.40
N LEU A 126 2.03 27.76 -5.61
CA LEU A 126 3.14 27.35 -6.48
C LEU A 126 3.81 28.56 -7.14
#